data_AF-A0A3D2P5P6-F1
#
_entry.id   AF-A0A3D2P5P6-F1
#
_cell.length_a   1.000
_cell.length_b   1.000
_cell.length_c   1.000
_cell.angle_alpha   90.00
_cell.angle_beta   90.00
_cell.angle_gamma   90.00
#
_symmetry.space_group_name_H-M   'P 1'
#
loop_
_entity.id
_entity.type
_entity.pdbx_description
1 polymer ?
#
loop_
_entity_poly.entity_id
_entity_poly.type
_entity_poly.pdbx_seq_one_letter_code
_entity_poly.pdbx_strand_id
1 'polypeptide(L)' 'RAYRAKESIKKEILASCREKLASYKVPKEVIFGEELPKTALGKIAKKELRRLMKHQLDLHLKKNEEGN' A
#
# COMPACT_ATOMS: atom_id res chain seq x y z
N ARG A 1 -22.15 3.29 -14.78
CA ARG A 1 -20.99 3.90 -14.08
C ARG A 1 -19.94 2.79 -13.94
N ALA A 2 -18.76 2.90 -14.55
CA ALA A 2 -17.79 1.79 -14.60
C ALA A 2 -17.12 1.59 -13.24
N TYR A 3 -17.14 0.36 -12.71
CA TYR A 3 -16.38 -0.02 -11.52
C TYR A 3 -14.90 -0.17 -11.91
N ARG A 4 -14.06 0.80 -11.53
CA ARG A 4 -12.62 0.76 -11.84
C ARG A 4 -11.91 -0.25 -10.94
N ALA A 5 -11.12 -1.15 -11.51
CA ALA A 5 -10.38 -2.16 -10.76
C ALA A 5 -9.31 -1.52 -9.85
N LYS A 6 -9.14 -2.05 -8.63
CA LYS A 6 -8.16 -1.56 -7.63
C LYS A 6 -6.74 -1.49 -8.17
N GLU A 7 -6.37 -2.43 -9.06
CA GLU A 7 -5.04 -2.47 -9.70
C GLU A 7 -4.76 -1.29 -10.64
N SER A 8 -5.77 -0.80 -11.38
CA SER A 8 -5.61 0.39 -12.23
C SER A 8 -5.28 1.60 -11.38
N ILE A 9 -6.03 1.78 -10.29
CA ILE A 9 -5.87 2.92 -9.38
C ILE A 9 -4.49 2.88 -8.70
N LYS A 10 -4.03 1.69 -8.28
CA LYS A 10 -2.68 1.50 -7.73
C LYS A 10 -1.61 2.04 -8.68
N LYS A 11 -1.69 1.68 -9.97
CA LYS A 11 -0.75 2.12 -11.01
C LYS A 11 -0.80 3.63 -11.24
N GLU A 12 -2.00 4.21 -11.26
CA GLU A 12 -2.19 5.65 -11.43
C GLU A 12 -1.61 6.47 -10.28
N ILE A 13 -1.82 6.03 -9.03
CA ILE A 13 -1.22 6.67 -7.85
C ILE A 13 0.31 6.65 -7.97
N LEU A 14 0.89 5.50 -8.30
CA LEU A 14 2.33 5.37 -8.47
C LEU A 14 2.87 6.23 -9.63
N ALA A 15 2.16 6.28 -10.75
CA ALA A 15 2.53 7.12 -11.88
C ALA A 15 2.53 8.61 -11.50
N SER A 16 1.49 9.09 -10.81
CA SER A 16 1.44 10.49 -10.35
C SER A 16 2.54 10.81 -9.32
N CYS A 17 2.88 9.86 -8.45
CA CYS A 17 4.02 10.01 -7.55
C CYS A 17 5.35 10.10 -8.31
N ARG A 18 5.56 9.30 -9.36
CA ARG A 18 6.79 9.33 -10.17
C ARG A 18 6.96 10.62 -10.95
N GLU A 19 5.86 11.23 -11.38
CA GLU A 19 5.89 12.51 -12.09
C GLU A 19 6.27 13.68 -11.17
N LYS A 20 5.80 13.66 -9.91
CA LYS A 20 5.91 14.80 -8.99
C LYS A 20 6.99 14.65 -7.92
N LEU A 21 7.48 13.44 -7.67
CA LEU A 21 8.44 13.14 -6.62
C LEU A 21 9.75 12.61 -7.20
N ALA A 22 10.86 12.93 -6.54
CA ALA A 22 12.13 12.28 -6.80
C ALA A 22 12.02 10.76 -6.59
N SER A 23 12.77 9.97 -7.36
CA SER A 23 12.65 8.51 -7.42
C SER A 23 12.71 7.80 -6.07
N TYR A 24 13.49 8.32 -5.11
CA TYR A 24 13.63 7.76 -3.77
C TYR A 24 12.43 8.04 -2.83
N LYS A 25 11.56 8.99 -3.17
CA LYS A 25 10.33 9.32 -2.43
C LYS A 25 9.10 8.58 -2.98
N VAL A 26 9.25 7.89 -4.11
CA VAL A 26 8.18 7.10 -4.69
C VAL A 26 7.99 5.85 -3.84
N PRO A 27 6.77 5.56 -3.34
CA PRO A 27 6.51 4.36 -2.57
C PRO A 27 6.69 3.12 -3.44
N LYS A 28 7.19 2.03 -2.84
CA LYS A 28 7.37 0.74 -3.54
C LYS A 28 6.03 0.07 -3.87
N GLU A 29 5.08 0.21 -2.96
CA GLU A 29 3.81 -0.50 -2.94
C GLU A 29 2.71 0.44 -2.45
N VAL A 30 1.49 0.25 -2.95
CA VAL A 30 0.28 0.94 -2.49
C VAL A 30 -0.76 -0.12 -2.16
N ILE A 31 -1.23 -0.13 -0.92
CA ILE A 31 -2.15 -1.13 -0.39
C ILE A 31 -3.43 -0.40 0.04
N PHE A 32 -4.58 -0.91 -0.38
CA PHE A 32 -5.88 -0.41 0.05
C PHE A 32 -6.37 -1.25 1.23
N GLY A 33 -6.43 -0.64 2.42
CA GLY A 33 -7.11 -1.18 3.59
C GLY A 33 -8.51 -0.60 3.72
N GLU A 34 -9.34 -1.23 4.56
CA GLU A 34 -10.65 -0.70 4.93
C GLU A 34 -10.51 0.54 5.83
N GLU A 35 -9.55 0.51 6.76
CA GLU A 35 -9.29 1.61 7.67
C GLU A 35 -7.79 1.75 8.02
N LEU A 36 -7.44 2.96 8.49
CA LEU A 36 -6.11 3.23 9.04
C LEU A 36 -6.11 2.96 10.54
N PRO A 37 -5.10 2.25 11.08
CA PRO A 37 -5.02 2.00 12.51
C PRO A 37 -4.81 3.32 13.26
N LYS A 38 -5.66 3.57 14.25
CA LYS A 38 -5.62 4.79 15.08
C LYS A 38 -5.25 4.45 16.51
N THR A 39 -4.63 5.40 17.21
CA THR A 39 -4.40 5.34 18.66
C THR A 39 -5.70 5.67 19.39
N ALA A 40 -5.72 5.48 20.72
CA ALA A 40 -6.86 5.88 21.57
C ALA A 40 -7.22 7.38 21.45
N LEU A 41 -6.28 8.21 21.01
CA LEU A 41 -6.47 9.65 20.75
C LEU A 41 -6.75 9.97 19.27
N GLY A 42 -7.05 8.96 18.44
CA GLY A 42 -7.42 9.12 17.03
C GLY A 42 -6.28 9.40 16.06
N LYS A 43 -5.02 9.48 16.52
CA LYS A 43 -3.84 9.68 15.64
C LYS A 43 -3.48 8.39 14.91
N ILE A 44 -2.85 8.48 13.74
CA ILE A 44 -2.37 7.28 13.03
C ILE A 44 -1.36 6.53 13.90
N ALA A 45 -1.66 5.28 14.23
CA ALA A 45 -0.80 4.39 14.99
C ALA A 45 0.32 3.84 14.10
N LYS A 46 1.38 4.63 13.88
CA LYS A 46 2.50 4.27 12.97
C LYS A 46 3.15 2.93 13.29
N LYS A 47 3.19 2.52 14.57
CA LYS A 47 3.75 1.23 14.99
C LYS A 47 2.95 0.07 14.42
N GLU A 48 1.63 0.12 14.59
CA GLU A 48 0.71 -0.89 14.06
C GLU A 48 0.65 -0.86 12.54
N LEU A 49 0.62 0.33 11.94
CA LEU A 49 0.67 0.48 10.49
C LEU A 49 1.90 -0.22 9.89
N ARG A 50 3.09 -0.02 10.48
CA ARG A 50 4.32 -0.70 10.02
C ARG A 50 4.24 -2.23 10.19
N ARG A 51 3.67 -2.71 11.30
CA ARG A 51 3.48 -4.15 11.55
C ARG A 51 2.56 -4.78 10.50
N LEU A 52 1.42 -4.14 10.22
CA LEU A 52 0.47 -4.57 9.19
C LEU A 52 1.12 -4.56 7.80
N MET A 53 1.85 -3.51 7.44
CA MET A 53 2.52 -3.44 6.13
C MET A 53 3.61 -4.49 5.97
N LYS A 54 4.40 -4.77 7.02
CA LYS A 54 5.41 -5.83 6.97
C LYS A 54 4.76 -7.20 6.76
N HIS A 55 3.73 -7.51 7.54
CA HIS A 55 2.98 -8.76 7.40
C HIS A 55 2.36 -8.90 5.99
N GLN A 56 1.78 -7.82 5.46
CA GLN A 56 1.18 -7.83 4.13
C GLN A 56 2.20 -8.04 3.00
N LEU A 57 3.41 -7.49 3.17
CA LEU A 57 4.52 -7.68 2.23
C LEU A 57 5.03 -9.12 2.29
N ASP A 58 5.24 -9.67 3.49
CA ASP A 58 5.70 -11.04 3.70
C ASP A 58 4.70 -12.06 3.08
N LEU A 59 3.40 -11.83 3.20
CA LEU A 59 2.36 -12.65 2.57
C LEU A 59 2.37 -12.55 1.03
N HIS A 60 2.61 -11.36 0.48
CA HIS A 60 2.69 -11.20 -0.98
C HIS A 60 3.91 -11.90 -1.56
N LEU A 61 5.05 -11.90 -0.85
CA LEU A 61 6.26 -12.61 -1.27
C LEU A 61 6.00 -14.12 -1.35
N LYS A 62 5.39 -14.70 -0.30
CA LYS A 62 5.05 -16.13 -0.28
C LYS A 62 4.08 -16.55 -1.40
N LYS A 63 3.10 -15.71 -1.72
CA LYS A 63 2.15 -15.98 -2.83
C LYS A 63 2.81 -16.00 -4.21
N ASN A 64 3.91 -15.26 -4.40
CA ASN A 64 4.65 -15.28 -5.66
C ASN A 64 5.61 -16.49 -5.73
N GLU A 65 6.01 -17.05 -4.60
CA GLU A 65 6.87 -18.24 -4.52
C GLU A 65 6.11 -19.55 -4.71
N GLU A 66 4.86 -19.65 -4.25
CA GLU A 66 4.00 -20.84 -4.45
C GLU A 66 3.38 -20.92 -5.86
N GLY A 67 3.60 -19.90 -6.70
CA GLY A 67 3.01 -19.77 -8.04
C GLY A 67 3.99 -19.93 -9.20
N ASN A 68 5.21 -20.40 -8.96
CA ASN A 68 6.21 -20.70 -9.99
C ASN A 68 6.63 -22.17 -9.97
#